data_AF-A0A932K3T7-F1
#
_entry.id   AF-A0A932K3T7-F1
#
_cell.length_a   1.000
_cell.length_b   1.000
_cell.length_c   1.000
_cell.angle_alpha   90.00
_cell.angle_beta   90.00
_cell.angle_gamma   90.00
#
_symmetry.space_group_name_H-M   'P 1'
#
loop_
_entity.id
_entity.type
_entity.pdbx_description
1 polymer ?
#
loop_
_entity_poly.entity_id
_entity_poly.type
_entity_poly.pdbx_seq_one_letter_code
_entity_poly.pdbx_strand_id
1 'polypeptide(L)'
;MGLAHIQQGLAQLYTNAHMRERFFADPHAVAQTWGLSLDEASQLAQRSAQEVKVFASALQHKRLAEVRTCLPLTQRVLGKRFASLFRRYADTHLPRGIKKHRDDALAFAAFIEQVGCTEGVEPCWAVELARYEAACLTAADPTCRWVVRCFRHPLASVVWALAHGDDLPTPRIQPTLAVWVRLPKRGRLRHVVLTLPRLL
;
A
#
# COMPACT_ATOMS: atom_id res chain seq x y z
N MET A 1 28.97 22.04 1.97
CA MET A 1 28.32 20.74 1.71
C MET A 1 26.96 20.99 1.07
N GLY A 2 26.49 20.11 0.18
CA GLY A 2 25.33 20.39 -0.68
C GLY A 2 23.97 20.00 -0.07
N LEU A 3 22.98 20.89 -0.23
CA LEU A 3 21.57 20.76 0.19
C LEU A 3 20.94 19.38 -0.10
N ALA A 4 21.36 18.72 -1.18
CA ALA A 4 20.86 17.41 -1.60
C ALA A 4 21.07 16.31 -0.54
N HIS A 5 22.22 16.28 0.16
CA HIS A 5 22.50 15.26 1.18
C HIS A 5 21.64 15.45 2.43
N ILE A 6 21.43 16.71 2.85
CA ILE A 6 20.53 17.05 3.95
C ILE A 6 19.09 16.64 3.61
N GLN A 7 18.62 16.95 2.39
CA GLN A 7 17.30 16.55 1.93
C GLN A 7 17.13 15.03 1.89
N GLN A 8 18.16 14.29 1.47
CA GLN A 8 18.16 12.84 1.46
C GLN A 8 18.12 12.26 2.90
N GLY A 9 18.91 12.80 3.82
CA GLY A 9 18.89 12.40 5.23
C GLY A 9 17.53 12.66 5.88
N LEU A 10 16.96 13.85 5.69
CA LEU A 10 15.61 14.16 6.16
C LEU A 10 14.54 13.23 5.57
N ALA A 11 14.64 12.91 4.28
CA ALA A 11 13.72 11.96 3.66
C ALA A 11 13.79 10.57 4.33
N GLN A 12 14.98 10.09 4.69
CA GLN A 12 15.14 8.84 5.45
C GLN A 12 14.52 8.93 6.85
N LEU A 13 14.78 10.00 7.58
CA LEU A 13 14.24 10.21 8.92
C LEU A 13 12.70 10.23 8.95
N TYR A 14 12.09 10.86 7.94
CA TYR A 14 10.63 10.96 7.84
C TYR A 14 9.94 9.69 7.39
N THR A 15 10.66 8.74 6.78
CA THR A 15 10.04 7.63 6.05
C THR A 15 10.47 6.25 6.52
N ASN A 16 11.62 6.13 7.19
CA ASN A 16 12.14 4.86 7.68
C ASN A 16 12.28 4.91 9.21
N ALA A 17 11.45 4.13 9.89
CA ALA A 17 11.42 4.12 11.35
C ALA A 17 12.72 3.59 11.96
N HIS A 18 13.27 2.52 11.39
CA HIS A 18 14.52 1.93 11.87
C HIS A 18 15.73 2.88 11.68
N MET A 19 15.81 3.57 10.54
CA MET A 19 16.85 4.57 10.31
C MET A 19 16.70 5.77 11.24
N ARG A 20 15.46 6.19 11.52
CA ARG A 20 15.19 7.26 12.48
C ARG A 20 15.64 6.89 13.88
N GLU A 21 15.32 5.67 14.35
CA GLU A 21 15.78 5.16 15.64
C GLU A 21 17.31 5.10 15.71
N ARG A 22 17.96 4.55 14.69
CA ARG A 22 19.43 4.49 14.62
C ARG A 22 20.07 5.87 14.62
N PHE A 23 19.52 6.84 13.89
CA PHE A 23 20.04 8.19 13.82
C PHE A 23 19.95 8.90 15.18
N PHE A 24 18.84 8.76 15.91
CA PHE A 24 18.73 9.40 17.23
C PHE A 24 19.49 8.66 18.33
N ALA A 25 19.83 7.38 18.13
CA ALA A 25 20.71 6.64 19.03
C ALA A 25 22.19 7.01 18.84
N ASP A 26 22.64 7.16 17.59
CA ASP A 26 24.01 7.59 17.25
C ASP A 26 24.01 8.42 15.95
N PRO A 27 23.85 9.75 16.05
CA PRO A 27 23.80 10.63 14.90
C PRO A 27 25.09 10.63 14.08
N HIS A 28 26.25 10.44 14.73
CA HIS A 28 27.55 10.53 14.07
C HIS A 28 27.83 9.31 13.19
N ALA A 29 27.50 8.11 13.66
CA ALA A 29 27.65 6.89 12.86
C ALA A 29 26.76 6.92 11.60
N VAL A 30 25.53 7.43 11.74
CA VAL A 30 24.59 7.52 10.61
C VAL A 30 24.96 8.67 9.66
N ALA A 31 25.48 9.78 10.18
CA ALA A 31 25.90 10.94 9.39
C ALA A 31 26.97 10.61 8.34
N GLN A 32 27.96 9.78 8.71
CA GLN A 32 29.00 9.33 7.77
C GLN A 32 28.39 8.56 6.58
N THR A 33 27.36 7.75 6.84
CA THR A 33 26.67 6.97 5.80
C THR A 33 25.85 7.88 4.87
N TRP A 34 25.39 9.04 5.36
CA TRP A 34 24.58 10.00 4.61
C TRP A 34 25.39 11.16 4.02
N GLY A 35 26.72 11.18 4.23
CA GLY A 35 27.59 12.25 3.77
C GLY A 35 27.35 13.59 4.51
N LEU A 36 26.79 13.54 5.73
CA LEU A 36 26.60 14.71 6.58
C LEU A 36 27.87 14.95 7.41
N SER A 37 28.21 16.22 7.64
CA SER A 37 29.24 16.58 8.62
C SER A 37 28.76 16.28 10.05
N LEU A 38 29.72 16.11 10.96
CA LEU A 38 29.41 15.84 12.38
C LEU A 38 28.64 16.99 13.04
N ASP A 39 28.90 18.23 12.61
CA ASP A 39 28.19 19.42 13.10
C ASP A 39 26.74 19.46 12.60
N GLU A 40 26.51 19.22 11.30
CA GLU A 40 25.15 19.12 10.72
C GLU A 40 24.33 18.00 11.40
N ALA A 41 24.95 16.85 11.66
CA ALA A 41 24.32 15.74 12.35
C ALA A 41 23.92 16.08 13.79
N SER A 42 24.81 16.78 14.51
CA SER A 42 24.57 17.23 15.89
C SER A 42 23.44 18.25 15.95
N GLN A 43 23.44 19.23 15.05
CA GLN A 43 22.38 20.24 14.96
C GLN A 43 21.03 19.61 14.63
N LEU A 44 21.02 18.65 13.69
CA LEU A 44 19.81 17.93 13.30
C LEU A 44 19.29 17.08 14.47
N ALA A 45 20.15 16.34 15.17
CA ALA A 45 19.76 15.53 16.32
C ALA A 45 19.19 16.36 17.48
N GLN A 46 19.82 17.49 17.80
CA GLN A 46 19.43 18.33 18.94
C GLN A 46 18.13 19.10 18.72
N ARG A 47 17.91 19.67 17.52
CA ARG A 47 16.77 20.56 17.29
C ARG A 47 15.51 19.82 16.86
N SER A 48 15.64 18.66 16.21
CA SER A 48 14.55 18.13 15.38
C SER A 48 13.94 16.82 15.86
N ALA A 49 14.40 16.18 16.94
CA ALA A 49 13.93 14.83 17.29
C ALA A 49 12.40 14.69 17.41
N GLN A 50 11.78 15.60 18.15
CA GLN A 50 10.32 15.62 18.30
C GLN A 50 9.62 16.06 17.00
N GLU A 51 10.15 17.08 16.32
CA GLU A 51 9.59 17.59 15.06
C GLU A 51 9.61 16.53 13.95
N VAL A 52 10.70 15.79 13.84
CA VAL A 52 10.88 14.67 12.91
C VAL A 52 9.87 13.57 13.18
N LYS A 53 9.63 13.24 14.46
CA LYS A 53 8.62 12.25 14.84
C LYS A 53 7.21 12.70 14.50
N VAL A 54 6.86 13.95 14.79
CA VAL A 54 5.55 14.54 14.44
C VAL A 54 5.36 14.54 12.93
N PHE A 55 6.37 14.98 12.16
CA PHE A 55 6.30 15.03 10.71
C PHE A 55 6.19 13.63 10.08
N ALA A 56 6.99 12.67 10.55
CA ALA A 56 6.91 11.28 10.09
C ALA A 56 5.50 10.69 10.33
N SER A 57 4.92 10.94 11.51
CA SER A 57 3.56 10.50 11.83
C SER A 57 2.51 11.16 10.92
N ALA A 58 2.63 12.48 10.68
CA ALA A 58 1.72 13.19 9.78
C ALA A 58 1.82 12.66 8.34
N LEU A 59 3.04 12.37 7.87
CA LEU A 59 3.27 11.81 6.54
C LEU A 59 2.67 10.40 6.41
N GLN A 60 2.86 9.53 7.41
CA GLN A 60 2.23 8.21 7.43
C GLN A 60 0.70 8.31 7.43
N HIS A 61 0.12 9.24 8.21
CA HIS A 61 -1.32 9.46 8.23
C HIS A 61 -1.85 9.93 6.87
N LYS A 62 -1.16 10.86 6.21
CA LYS A 62 -1.51 11.32 4.86
C LYS A 62 -1.46 10.17 3.86
N ARG A 63 -0.38 9.38 3.86
CA ARG A 63 -0.26 8.21 2.97
C ARG A 63 -1.39 7.20 3.21
N LEU A 64 -1.70 6.92 4.48
CA LEU A 64 -2.81 6.03 4.83
C LEU A 64 -4.14 6.55 4.27
N ALA A 65 -4.42 7.85 4.39
CA ALA A 65 -5.64 8.44 3.82
C ALA A 65 -5.73 8.23 2.30
N GLU A 66 -4.64 8.46 1.57
CA GLU A 66 -4.58 8.24 0.12
C GLU A 66 -4.73 6.76 -0.26
N VAL A 67 -4.11 5.85 0.49
CA VAL A 67 -4.24 4.42 0.19
C VAL A 67 -5.65 3.90 0.49
N ARG A 68 -6.36 4.48 1.46
CA ARG A 68 -7.78 4.17 1.71
C ARG A 68 -8.69 4.55 0.55
N THR A 69 -8.40 5.64 -0.16
CA THR A 69 -9.20 6.01 -1.35
C THR A 69 -8.96 5.06 -2.51
N CYS A 70 -7.77 4.44 -2.57
CA CYS A 70 -7.41 3.48 -3.61
C CYS A 70 -7.91 2.05 -3.32
N LEU A 71 -8.05 1.66 -2.05
CA LEU A 71 -8.46 0.32 -1.61
C LEU A 71 -9.67 0.38 -0.63
N PRO A 72 -10.79 1.01 -1.04
CA PRO A 72 -11.90 1.30 -0.13
C PRO A 72 -12.59 0.05 0.41
N LEU A 73 -12.81 -0.97 -0.41
CA LEU A 73 -13.50 -2.20 0.03
C LEU A 73 -12.59 -3.02 0.94
N THR A 74 -11.30 -3.11 0.63
CA THR A 74 -10.31 -3.75 1.50
C THR A 74 -10.24 -3.05 2.85
N GLN A 75 -10.27 -1.72 2.88
CA GLN A 75 -10.33 -0.94 4.12
C GLN A 75 -11.59 -1.25 4.92
N ARG A 76 -12.75 -1.31 4.26
CA ARG A 76 -14.03 -1.64 4.90
C ARG A 76 -13.97 -3.02 5.57
N VAL A 77 -13.45 -4.02 4.88
CA VAL A 77 -13.39 -5.41 5.35
C VAL A 77 -12.36 -5.60 6.46
N LEU A 78 -11.17 -5.03 6.33
CA LEU A 78 -10.11 -5.17 7.32
C LEU A 78 -10.29 -4.23 8.53
N GLY A 79 -11.11 -3.19 8.42
CA GLY A 79 -11.39 -2.25 9.50
C GLY A 79 -10.12 -1.68 10.14
N LYS A 80 -9.99 -1.80 11.47
CA LYS A 80 -8.82 -1.34 12.23
C LYS A 80 -7.52 -2.08 11.86
N ARG A 81 -7.60 -3.31 11.33
CA ARG A 81 -6.42 -4.07 10.89
C ARG A 81 -5.77 -3.42 9.68
N PHE A 82 -6.54 -2.76 8.80
CA PHE A 82 -6.00 -2.05 7.63
C PHE A 82 -4.92 -1.04 8.02
N ALA A 83 -5.22 -0.16 8.99
CA ALA A 83 -4.27 0.86 9.45
C ALA A 83 -3.06 0.26 10.17
N SER A 84 -3.24 -0.89 10.83
CA SER A 84 -2.15 -1.59 11.54
C SER A 84 -1.20 -2.27 10.56
N LEU A 85 -1.73 -2.93 9.53
CA LEU A 85 -0.95 -3.47 8.42
C LEU A 85 -0.24 -2.36 7.64
N PHE A 86 -0.92 -1.24 7.39
CA PHE A 86 -0.33 -0.12 6.67
C PHE A 86 0.85 0.49 7.42
N ARG A 87 0.78 0.63 8.76
CA ARG A 87 1.91 1.13 9.55
C ARG A 87 3.13 0.21 9.43
N ARG A 88 2.95 -1.11 9.59
CA ARG A 88 4.02 -2.12 9.40
C ARG A 88 4.67 -2.02 8.01
N TYR A 89 3.84 -1.89 6.98
CA TYR A 89 4.29 -1.68 5.61
C TYR A 89 5.07 -0.36 5.44
N ALA A 90 4.51 0.74 5.94
CA ALA A 90 5.06 2.09 5.74
C ALA A 90 6.39 2.30 6.46
N ASP A 91 6.70 1.54 7.51
CA ASP A 91 7.98 1.62 8.23
C ASP A 91 9.17 1.12 7.39
N THR A 92 8.92 0.31 6.36
CA THR A 92 9.95 -0.29 5.50
C THR A 92 9.84 0.13 4.04
N HIS A 93 8.72 0.71 3.62
CA HIS A 93 8.47 1.08 2.23
C HIS A 93 8.31 2.59 2.01
N LEU A 94 9.14 3.12 1.10
CA LEU A 94 9.10 4.49 0.61
C LEU A 94 8.60 4.56 -0.84
N PRO A 95 7.41 5.14 -1.10
CA PRO A 95 6.91 5.31 -2.46
C PRO A 95 7.76 6.30 -3.24
N ARG A 96 8.07 5.96 -4.50
CA ARG A 96 8.88 6.75 -5.43
C ARG A 96 8.07 7.10 -6.68
N GLY A 97 8.50 8.11 -7.44
CA GLY A 97 7.93 8.45 -8.75
C GLY A 97 6.80 9.49 -8.72
N ILE A 98 6.06 9.62 -9.83
CA ILE A 98 5.02 10.65 -10.03
C ILE A 98 3.64 10.15 -9.57
N LYS A 99 3.35 8.85 -9.74
CA LYS A 99 2.07 8.21 -9.38
C LYS A 99 2.09 7.62 -7.96
N LYS A 100 2.71 8.35 -7.02
CA LYS A 100 3.07 7.83 -5.69
C LYS A 100 1.91 7.15 -4.97
N HIS A 101 0.72 7.74 -4.94
CA HIS A 101 -0.43 7.17 -4.20
C HIS A 101 -0.92 5.85 -4.78
N ARG A 102 -1.02 5.76 -6.11
CA ARG A 102 -1.39 4.53 -6.80
C ARG A 102 -0.35 3.44 -6.58
N ASP A 103 0.92 3.77 -6.77
CA ASP A 103 2.00 2.80 -6.66
C ASP A 103 2.18 2.34 -5.20
N ASP A 104 1.96 3.23 -4.23
CA ASP A 104 1.93 2.91 -2.78
C ASP A 104 0.76 1.97 -2.45
N ALA A 105 -0.43 2.19 -3.03
CA ALA A 105 -1.57 1.29 -2.85
C ALA A 105 -1.33 -0.10 -3.47
N LEU A 106 -0.71 -0.16 -4.66
CA LEU A 106 -0.34 -1.43 -5.30
C LEU A 106 0.69 -2.20 -4.46
N ALA A 107 1.73 -1.53 -3.98
CA ALA A 107 2.76 -2.13 -3.12
C ALA A 107 2.16 -2.56 -1.77
N PHE A 108 1.25 -1.78 -1.19
CA PHE A 108 0.55 -2.17 0.02
C PHE A 108 -0.37 -3.39 -0.17
N ALA A 109 -1.08 -3.48 -1.30
CA ALA A 109 -1.90 -4.67 -1.60
C ALA A 109 -1.04 -5.94 -1.74
N ALA A 110 0.14 -5.83 -2.35
CA ALA A 110 1.11 -6.93 -2.41
C ALA A 110 1.64 -7.31 -1.01
N PHE A 111 1.87 -6.32 -0.14
CA PHE A 111 2.22 -6.57 1.26
C PHE A 111 1.11 -7.32 2.02
N ILE A 112 -0.17 -6.97 1.82
CA ILE A 112 -1.30 -7.71 2.41
C ILE A 112 -1.32 -9.16 1.93
N GLU A 113 -1.03 -9.41 0.64
CA GLU A 113 -0.92 -10.76 0.09
C GLU A 113 0.21 -11.56 0.74
N GLN A 114 1.39 -10.94 0.91
CA GLN A 114 2.51 -11.57 1.59
C GLN A 114 2.16 -11.95 3.05
N VAL A 115 1.58 -11.00 3.82
CA VAL A 115 1.13 -11.26 5.19
C VAL A 115 0.05 -12.34 5.23
N GLY A 116 -0.86 -12.34 4.26
CA GLY A 116 -1.89 -13.37 4.11
C GLY A 116 -1.31 -14.79 3.96
N CYS A 117 -0.19 -14.93 3.25
CA CYS A 117 0.49 -16.20 3.07
C CYS A 117 1.29 -16.65 4.30
N THR A 118 1.85 -15.71 5.08
CA THR A 118 2.76 -16.04 6.20
C THR A 118 2.09 -16.06 7.57
N GLU A 119 1.21 -15.10 7.83
CA GLU A 119 0.58 -14.88 9.15
C GLU A 119 -0.94 -15.13 9.12
N GLY A 120 -1.54 -15.15 7.93
CA GLY A 120 -2.99 -15.19 7.76
C GLY A 120 -3.65 -13.82 7.94
N VAL A 121 -4.73 -13.60 7.18
CA VAL A 121 -5.53 -12.38 7.26
C VAL A 121 -6.99 -12.77 7.28
N GLU A 122 -7.67 -12.54 8.40
CA GLU A 122 -9.12 -12.68 8.49
C GLU A 122 -9.91 -11.43 8.05
N PRO A 123 -11.01 -11.60 7.28
CA PRO A 123 -11.45 -12.87 6.70
C PRO A 123 -10.50 -13.33 5.58
N CYS A 124 -10.30 -14.65 5.40
CA CYS A 124 -9.32 -15.22 4.45
C CYS A 124 -9.44 -14.70 3.00
N TRP A 125 -10.65 -14.30 2.58
CA TRP A 125 -10.92 -13.72 1.27
C TRP A 125 -10.55 -12.22 1.16
N ALA A 126 -10.23 -11.54 2.25
CA ALA A 126 -9.83 -10.13 2.25
C ALA A 126 -8.52 -9.90 1.46
N VAL A 127 -7.64 -10.89 1.43
CA VAL A 127 -6.43 -10.87 0.59
C VAL A 127 -6.81 -10.83 -0.89
N GLU A 128 -7.80 -11.61 -1.29
CA GLU A 128 -8.27 -11.64 -2.68
C GLU A 128 -8.97 -10.34 -3.07
N LEU A 129 -9.70 -9.71 -2.12
CA LEU A 129 -10.27 -8.39 -2.32
C LEU A 129 -9.19 -7.32 -2.54
N ALA A 130 -8.10 -7.33 -1.75
CA ALA A 130 -6.97 -6.43 -1.95
C ALA A 130 -6.32 -6.62 -3.33
N ARG A 131 -6.13 -7.87 -3.75
CA ARG A 131 -5.61 -8.22 -5.09
C ARG A 131 -6.54 -7.76 -6.22
N TYR A 132 -7.86 -7.83 -6.00
CA TYR A 132 -8.86 -7.37 -6.95
C TYR A 132 -8.87 -5.85 -7.11
N GLU A 133 -8.88 -5.10 -6.01
CA GLU A 133 -8.80 -3.62 -6.07
C GLU A 133 -7.45 -3.17 -6.70
N ALA A 134 -6.35 -3.84 -6.37
CA ALA A 134 -5.06 -3.59 -7.01
C ALA A 134 -5.08 -3.87 -8.53
N ALA A 135 -5.81 -4.90 -8.97
CA ALA A 135 -6.00 -5.18 -10.39
C ALA A 135 -6.82 -4.07 -11.10
N CYS A 136 -7.85 -3.53 -10.44
CA CYS A 136 -8.58 -2.35 -10.91
C CYS A 136 -7.66 -1.12 -11.06
N LEU A 137 -6.82 -0.83 -10.06
CA LEU A 137 -5.81 0.25 -10.12
C LEU A 137 -4.79 0.03 -11.24
N THR A 138 -4.40 -1.22 -11.48
CA THR A 138 -3.50 -1.59 -12.57
C THR A 138 -4.15 -1.30 -13.92
N ALA A 139 -5.37 -1.78 -14.12
CA ALA A 139 -6.14 -1.65 -15.35
C ALA A 139 -6.60 -0.20 -15.64
N ALA A 140 -6.69 0.64 -14.62
CA ALA A 140 -6.98 2.07 -14.76
C ALA A 140 -5.85 2.84 -15.49
N ASP A 141 -4.62 2.32 -15.50
CA ASP A 141 -3.52 2.94 -16.25
C ASP A 141 -3.80 2.90 -17.76
N PRO A 142 -3.75 4.05 -18.46
CA PRO A 142 -3.95 4.10 -19.91
C PRO A 142 -2.94 3.26 -20.71
N THR A 143 -1.77 3.00 -20.15
CA THR A 143 -0.75 2.14 -20.77
C THR A 143 -1.09 0.65 -20.68
N CYS A 144 -1.97 0.27 -19.76
CA CYS A 144 -2.38 -1.12 -19.55
C CYS A 144 -3.54 -1.48 -20.50
N ARG A 145 -3.34 -2.50 -21.32
CA ARG A 145 -4.32 -2.96 -22.32
C ARG A 145 -5.20 -4.08 -21.78
N TRP A 146 -4.64 -4.94 -20.93
CA TRP A 146 -5.35 -6.04 -20.30
C TRP A 146 -4.75 -6.39 -18.94
N VAL A 147 -5.61 -6.81 -18.02
CA VAL A 147 -5.24 -7.41 -16.74
C VAL A 147 -6.11 -8.66 -16.58
N VAL A 148 -5.51 -9.77 -16.18
CA VAL A 148 -6.22 -11.01 -15.88
C VAL A 148 -5.80 -11.50 -14.51
N ARG A 149 -6.76 -11.88 -13.66
CA ARG A 149 -6.51 -12.43 -12.32
C ARG A 149 -7.47 -13.57 -12.03
N CYS A 150 -6.95 -14.59 -11.35
CA CYS A 150 -7.72 -15.69 -10.81
C CYS A 150 -7.88 -15.54 -9.31
N PHE A 151 -9.07 -15.87 -8.83
CA PHE A 151 -9.49 -15.82 -7.43
C PHE A 151 -10.15 -17.14 -7.05
N ARG A 152 -10.09 -17.47 -5.77
CA ARG A 152 -10.72 -18.64 -5.16
C ARG A 152 -12.15 -18.37 -4.71
N HIS A 153 -12.52 -17.10 -4.55
CA HIS A 153 -13.85 -16.68 -4.13
C HIS A 153 -14.57 -15.86 -5.22
N PRO A 154 -15.92 -15.88 -5.26
CA PRO A 154 -16.73 -15.13 -6.20
C PRO A 154 -16.77 -13.63 -5.87
N LEU A 155 -15.64 -12.94 -6.12
CA LEU A 155 -15.45 -11.55 -5.70
C LEU A 155 -16.45 -10.56 -6.30
N ALA A 156 -17.05 -10.84 -7.47
CA ALA A 156 -18.11 -9.98 -8.01
C ALA A 156 -19.31 -9.86 -7.06
N SER A 157 -19.73 -10.97 -6.46
CA SER A 157 -20.83 -10.97 -5.48
C SER A 157 -20.44 -10.28 -4.17
N VAL A 158 -19.20 -10.49 -3.72
CA VAL A 158 -18.64 -9.84 -2.52
C VAL A 158 -18.58 -8.32 -2.70
N VAL A 159 -18.02 -7.87 -3.83
CA VAL A 159 -17.91 -6.45 -4.18
C VAL A 159 -19.29 -5.81 -4.28
N TRP A 160 -20.25 -6.50 -4.91
CA TRP A 160 -21.62 -6.02 -5.01
C TRP A 160 -22.27 -5.85 -3.64
N ALA A 161 -22.20 -6.85 -2.77
CA ALA A 161 -22.78 -6.79 -1.41
C ALA A 161 -22.15 -5.65 -0.59
N LEU A 162 -20.81 -5.55 -0.61
CA LEU A 162 -20.10 -4.49 0.09
C LEU A 162 -20.45 -3.09 -0.45
N ALA A 163 -20.67 -2.95 -1.76
CA ALA A 163 -21.06 -1.66 -2.36
C ALA A 163 -22.47 -1.22 -1.94
N HIS A 164 -23.39 -2.15 -1.71
CA HIS A 164 -24.78 -1.86 -1.32
C HIS A 164 -24.97 -1.70 0.18
N GLY A 165 -23.90 -1.82 0.97
CA GLY A 165 -23.99 -1.62 2.41
C GLY A 165 -24.30 -2.88 3.20
N ASP A 166 -24.40 -4.05 2.56
CA ASP A 166 -24.72 -5.31 3.22
C ASP A 166 -23.66 -5.71 4.27
N ASP A 167 -24.08 -6.63 5.14
CA ASP A 167 -23.19 -7.30 6.08
C ASP A 167 -22.02 -7.98 5.38
N LEU A 168 -20.94 -8.23 6.13
CA LEU A 168 -19.76 -8.90 5.60
C LEU A 168 -20.15 -10.27 5.01
N PRO A 169 -19.98 -10.47 3.69
CA PRO A 169 -20.38 -11.71 3.06
C PRO A 169 -19.47 -12.86 3.51
N THR A 170 -20.01 -14.07 3.50
CA THR A 170 -19.26 -15.32 3.72
C THR A 170 -19.18 -16.10 2.40
N PRO A 171 -18.38 -15.62 1.42
CA PRO A 171 -18.29 -16.25 0.13
C PRO A 171 -17.77 -17.68 0.28
N ARG A 172 -18.42 -18.61 -0.40
CA ARG A 172 -17.90 -19.98 -0.54
C ARG A 172 -16.80 -20.00 -1.59
N ILE A 173 -15.90 -20.97 -1.47
CA ILE A 173 -14.85 -21.19 -2.47
C ILE A 173 -15.51 -21.53 -3.81
N GLN A 174 -15.26 -20.70 -4.81
CA GLN A 174 -15.68 -20.87 -6.18
C GLN A 174 -14.67 -20.17 -7.08
N PRO A 175 -13.89 -20.90 -7.90
CA PRO A 175 -12.89 -20.31 -8.75
C PRO A 175 -13.48 -19.26 -9.70
N THR A 176 -12.84 -18.09 -9.72
CA THR A 176 -13.31 -16.92 -10.46
C THR A 176 -12.16 -16.32 -11.26
N LEU A 177 -12.41 -16.04 -12.53
CA LEU A 177 -11.53 -15.32 -13.43
C LEU A 177 -12.06 -13.90 -13.63
N ALA A 178 -11.26 -12.89 -13.32
CA ALA A 178 -11.57 -11.51 -13.67
C ALA A 178 -10.65 -11.02 -14.80
N VAL A 179 -11.25 -10.35 -15.78
CA VAL A 179 -10.57 -9.82 -16.95
C VAL A 179 -10.93 -8.34 -17.09
N TRP A 180 -9.91 -7.48 -17.10
CA TRP A 180 -10.02 -6.08 -17.47
C TRP A 180 -9.38 -5.91 -18.85
N VAL A 181 -10.08 -5.28 -19.80
CA VAL A 181 -9.58 -5.13 -21.17
C VAL A 181 -9.94 -3.76 -21.75
N ARG A 182 -8.99 -3.20 -22.51
CA ARG A 182 -9.14 -1.93 -23.23
C ARG A 182 -8.79 -2.12 -24.71
N LEU A 183 -9.79 -2.14 -25.58
CA LEU A 183 -9.63 -2.44 -27.01
C LEU A 183 -8.87 -1.34 -27.79
N PRO A 184 -9.28 -0.05 -27.82
CA PRO A 184 -8.41 1.05 -28.30
C PRO A 184 -7.60 1.70 -27.17
N LYS A 185 -6.41 2.29 -27.45
CA LYS A 185 -5.48 2.83 -26.42
C LYS A 185 -6.15 3.89 -25.50
N ARG A 186 -7.18 4.58 -25.99
CA ARG A 186 -8.01 5.54 -25.24
C ARG A 186 -9.46 5.08 -25.05
N GLY A 187 -9.75 3.80 -25.30
CA GLY A 187 -11.10 3.25 -25.17
C GLY A 187 -11.54 3.10 -23.73
N ARG A 188 -12.85 2.88 -23.54
CA ARG A 188 -13.42 2.54 -22.23
C ARG A 188 -12.85 1.21 -21.73
N LEU A 189 -12.43 1.17 -20.46
CA LEU A 189 -12.05 -0.07 -19.79
C LEU A 189 -13.30 -0.93 -19.63
N ARG A 190 -13.24 -2.18 -20.10
CA ARG A 190 -14.26 -3.19 -19.87
C ARG A 190 -13.76 -4.15 -18.80
N HIS A 191 -14.68 -4.62 -17.96
CA HIS A 191 -14.39 -5.54 -16.88
C HIS A 191 -15.42 -6.67 -16.91
N VAL A 192 -14.95 -7.91 -16.92
CA VAL A 192 -15.78 -9.11 -16.95
C VAL A 192 -15.29 -10.06 -15.88
N VAL A 193 -16.22 -10.61 -15.10
CA VAL A 193 -15.94 -11.63 -14.08
C VAL A 193 -16.68 -12.89 -14.47
N LEU A 194 -15.92 -13.97 -14.63
CA LEU A 194 -16.41 -15.29 -14.95
C LEU A 194 -16.18 -16.19 -13.75
N THR A 195 -17.26 -16.67 -13.15
CA THR A 195 -17.19 -17.61 -12.04
C THR A 195 -17.48 -18.99 -12.60
N LEU A 196 -16.56 -19.95 -12.38
CA LEU A 196 -16.75 -21.30 -12.89
C LEU A 196 -17.99 -21.94 -12.25
N PRO A 197 -18.82 -22.66 -13.02
CA PRO A 197 -19.89 -23.45 -12.46
C PRO A 197 -19.29 -24.48 -11.50
N ARG A 198 -20.02 -24.79 -10.43
CA ARG A 198 -19.60 -25.83 -9.48
C ARG A 198 -19.44 -27.14 -10.25
N LEU A 199 -18.23 -27.69 -10.25
CA LEU A 199 -18.07 -29.12 -10.48
C LEU A 199 -18.59 -29.77 -9.18
N LEU A 200 -19.75 -30.40 -9.30
CA LEU A 200 -20.44 -31.14 -8.24
C LEU A 200 -19.54 -32.21 -7.63
#